data_AF-A0A2V9C0W5-F1
#
_entry.id   AF-A0A2V9C0W5-F1
#
_cell.length_a   1.000
_cell.length_b   1.000
_cell.length_c   1.000
_cell.angle_alpha   90.00
_cell.angle_beta   90.00
_cell.angle_gamma   90.00
#
_symmetry.space_group_name_H-M   'P 1'
#
loop_
_entity.id
_entity.type
_entity.pdbx_description
1 polymer ?
#
loop_
_entity_poly.entity_id
_entity_poly.type
_entity_poly.pdbx_seq_one_letter_code
_entity_poly.pdbx_strand_id
1 'polypeptide(L)'
;AMRGIDGVDVPVGVLDITLYRDDLSKVAPQAVLRSSDIPFGVDNMDLVLVDDVLYTGRTIRAAMNGIFDLGRPKRVRLCVLIDRGHREMPIEAQYTGRQVQTSDTEIIEVRLREIDKEERVVLVDRVE
;
A
#
# COMPACT_ATOMS: atom_id res chain seq x y z
N ALA A 1 -14.53 7.57 -6.76
CA ALA A 1 -13.61 7.97 -7.83
C ALA A 1 -12.76 9.12 -7.32
N MET A 2 -11.47 9.16 -7.69
CA MET A 2 -10.62 10.34 -7.48
C MET A 2 -10.84 11.31 -8.63
N ARG A 3 -11.07 12.59 -8.33
CA ARG A 3 -11.26 13.61 -9.37
C ARG A 3 -9.89 14.17 -9.77
N GLY A 4 -9.50 13.95 -11.02
CA GLY A 4 -8.25 14.45 -11.58
C GLY A 4 -8.25 15.97 -11.72
N ILE A 5 -7.05 16.53 -11.85
CA ILE A 5 -6.82 17.98 -12.05
C ILE A 5 -7.50 18.47 -13.34
N ASP A 6 -7.57 17.60 -14.36
CA ASP A 6 -8.24 17.86 -15.63
C ASP A 6 -9.76 17.56 -15.60
N GLY A 7 -10.32 17.31 -14.41
CA GLY A 7 -11.74 17.01 -14.22
C GLY A 7 -12.15 15.58 -14.58
N VAL A 8 -11.20 14.70 -14.87
CA VAL A 8 -11.44 13.28 -15.19
C VAL A 8 -11.56 12.45 -13.91
N ASP A 9 -12.64 11.68 -13.77
CA ASP A 9 -12.82 10.75 -12.67
C ASP A 9 -11.99 9.47 -12.90
N VAL A 10 -11.13 9.15 -11.93
CA VAL A 10 -10.32 7.93 -11.91
C VAL A 10 -11.03 6.87 -11.04
N PRO A 11 -11.32 5.67 -11.58
CA PRO A 11 -11.84 4.57 -10.78
C PRO A 11 -10.90 4.21 -9.63
N VAL A 12 -11.47 3.94 -8.46
CA VAL A 12 -10.71 3.55 -7.25
C VAL A 12 -11.29 2.25 -6.75
N GLY A 13 -10.41 1.32 -6.40
CA GLY A 13 -10.75 0.03 -5.82
C GLY A 13 -9.89 -0.23 -4.58
N VAL A 14 -10.36 -1.12 -3.72
CA VAL A 14 -9.70 -1.56 -2.50
C VAL A 14 -9.29 -3.01 -2.67
N LEU A 15 -8.02 -3.32 -2.46
CA LEU A 15 -7.50 -4.69 -2.50
C LEU A 15 -7.18 -5.15 -1.08
N ASP A 16 -7.85 -6.20 -0.61
CA ASP A 16 -7.44 -6.89 0.60
C ASP A 16 -6.32 -7.89 0.26
N ILE A 17 -5.18 -7.69 0.90
CA ILE A 17 -3.97 -8.50 0.72
C ILE A 17 -3.76 -9.51 1.85
N THR A 18 -4.71 -9.61 2.79
CA THR A 18 -4.59 -10.42 4.01
C THR A 18 -4.19 -11.87 3.70
N LEU A 19 -4.77 -12.49 2.68
CA LEU A 19 -4.46 -13.88 2.27
C LEU A 19 -3.09 -14.05 1.59
N TYR A 20 -2.47 -12.96 1.13
CA TYR A 20 -1.24 -12.97 0.33
C TYR A 20 0.02 -12.60 1.14
N ARG A 21 -0.17 -12.25 2.42
CA ARG A 21 0.91 -11.95 3.37
C ARG A 21 1.62 -13.22 3.81
N ASP A 22 2.91 -13.31 3.55
CA ASP A 22 3.73 -14.48 3.91
C ASP A 22 4.05 -14.58 5.40
N ASP A 23 3.79 -13.52 6.17
CA ASP A 23 3.89 -13.45 7.62
C ASP A 23 2.56 -13.70 8.35
N LEU A 24 1.55 -14.25 7.67
CA LEU A 24 0.25 -14.65 8.22
C LEU A 24 0.34 -15.47 9.52
N SER A 25 1.40 -16.27 9.70
CA SER A 25 1.63 -17.05 10.92
C SER A 25 2.09 -16.22 12.14
N LYS A 26 2.57 -15.00 11.93
CA LYS A 26 3.02 -14.06 12.97
C LYS A 26 1.98 -13.00 13.32
N VAL A 27 1.03 -12.75 12.41
CA VAL A 27 -0.08 -11.82 12.61
C VAL A 27 -1.25 -12.64 13.18
N ALA A 28 -1.49 -12.51 14.50
CA ALA A 28 -2.55 -13.08 15.34
C ALA A 28 -3.69 -13.92 14.69
N PRO A 29 -4.27 -14.91 15.41
CA PRO A 29 -5.36 -15.80 14.92
C PRO A 29 -6.69 -15.11 14.51
N GLN A 30 -6.74 -13.78 14.50
CA GLN A 30 -7.87 -12.94 14.08
C GLN A 30 -7.53 -12.12 12.81
N ALA A 31 -6.90 -12.73 11.81
CA ALA A 31 -6.84 -12.10 10.48
C ALA A 31 -8.27 -11.98 9.93
N VAL A 32 -8.89 -10.81 10.12
CA VAL A 32 -10.23 -10.51 9.60
C VAL A 32 -10.08 -10.27 8.11
N LEU A 33 -10.46 -11.27 7.32
CA LEU A 33 -10.68 -11.14 5.88
C LEU A 33 -11.60 -9.95 5.61
N ARG A 34 -11.08 -8.95 4.90
CA ARG A 34 -11.86 -7.87 4.30
C ARG A 34 -12.17 -8.27 2.86
N SER A 35 -13.31 -7.86 2.34
CA SER A 35 -13.61 -8.06 0.93
C SER A 35 -12.80 -7.07 0.10
N SER A 36 -12.06 -7.57 -0.91
CA SER A 36 -11.59 -6.70 -1.99
C SER A 36 -12.79 -6.14 -2.75
N ASP A 37 -12.76 -4.86 -3.08
CA ASP A 37 -13.79 -4.15 -3.84
C ASP A 37 -13.13 -3.38 -4.99
N ILE A 38 -13.09 -4.00 -6.16
CA ILE A 38 -12.52 -3.41 -7.37
C ILE A 38 -13.64 -3.37 -8.42
N PRO A 39 -14.36 -2.24 -8.55
CA PRO A 39 -15.57 -2.15 -9.38
C PRO A 39 -15.28 -1.99 -10.88
N PHE A 40 -14.10 -2.42 -11.33
CA PHE A 40 -13.62 -2.33 -12.70
C PHE A 40 -12.73 -3.53 -13.05
N GLY A 41 -12.69 -3.93 -14.33
CA GLY A 41 -11.78 -4.97 -14.80
C GLY A 41 -10.34 -4.44 -14.82
N VAL A 42 -9.35 -5.28 -14.50
CA VAL A 42 -7.94 -4.86 -14.44
C VAL A 42 -7.16 -5.08 -15.75
N ASP A 43 -7.74 -5.82 -16.70
CA ASP A 43 -7.08 -6.21 -17.93
C ASP A 43 -6.71 -5.01 -18.80
N ASN A 44 -5.46 -5.00 -19.27
CA ASN A 44 -4.88 -3.93 -20.10
C ASN A 44 -4.93 -2.52 -19.49
N MET A 45 -5.21 -2.38 -18.19
CA MET A 45 -5.20 -1.09 -17.51
C MET A 45 -3.79 -0.69 -17.02
N ASP A 46 -3.55 0.62 -17.00
CA ASP A 46 -2.43 1.23 -16.28
C ASP A 46 -2.87 1.47 -14.84
N LEU A 47 -2.48 0.58 -13.92
CA LEU A 47 -2.87 0.65 -12.51
C LEU A 47 -1.81 1.38 -11.67
N VAL A 48 -2.28 2.04 -10.61
CA VAL A 48 -1.44 2.62 -9.57
C VAL A 48 -1.84 2.01 -8.23
N LEU A 49 -0.94 1.24 -7.63
CA LEU A 49 -1.02 0.82 -6.24
C LEU A 49 -0.71 2.03 -5.35
N VAL A 50 -1.49 2.20 -4.29
CA VAL A 50 -1.30 3.27 -3.31
C VAL A 50 -1.14 2.63 -1.94
N ASP A 51 -0.09 3.02 -1.23
CA ASP A 51 0.17 2.60 0.15
C ASP A 51 0.65 3.79 0.99
N ASP A 52 0.52 3.72 2.30
CA ASP A 52 0.94 4.81 3.17
C ASP A 52 2.47 4.82 3.35
N VAL A 53 3.06 3.67 3.66
CA VAL A 53 4.48 3.52 3.97
C VAL A 53 5.09 2.35 3.22
N LEU A 54 6.05 2.63 2.33
CA LEU A 54 6.91 1.60 1.75
C LEU A 54 8.05 1.25 2.70
N TYR A 55 8.04 0.02 3.20
CA TYR A 55 9.10 -0.56 4.05
C TYR A 55 9.81 -1.72 3.34
N THR A 56 9.65 -2.96 3.80
CA THR A 56 10.30 -4.15 3.23
C THR A 56 9.85 -4.51 1.81
N GLY A 57 8.68 -4.00 1.39
CA GLY A 57 8.05 -4.30 0.10
C GLY A 57 7.12 -5.53 0.10
N ARG A 58 7.00 -6.27 1.21
CA ARG A 58 6.15 -7.48 1.28
C ARG A 58 4.66 -7.19 1.05
N THR A 59 4.15 -6.09 1.59
CA THR A 59 2.77 -5.60 1.36
C THR A 59 2.49 -5.42 -0.12
N ILE A 60 3.39 -4.75 -0.85
CA ILE A 60 3.23 -4.51 -2.29
C ILE A 60 3.37 -5.81 -3.09
N ARG A 61 4.29 -6.70 -2.72
CA ARG A 61 4.36 -8.04 -3.34
C ARG A 61 3.04 -8.80 -3.20
N ALA A 62 2.44 -8.77 -2.02
CA ALA A 62 1.14 -9.39 -1.76
C ALA A 62 0.02 -8.74 -2.61
N ALA A 63 0.01 -7.41 -2.71
CA ALA A 63 -0.91 -6.67 -3.58
C ALA A 63 -0.78 -7.04 -5.06
N MET A 64 0.47 -7.20 -5.55
CA MET A 64 0.72 -7.64 -6.92
C MET A 64 0.10 -9.00 -7.19
N ASN A 65 0.27 -9.98 -6.29
CA ASN A 65 -0.37 -11.29 -6.44
C ASN A 65 -1.90 -11.17 -6.55
N GLY A 66 -2.53 -10.40 -5.65
CA GLY A 66 -3.98 -10.17 -5.70
C GLY A 66 -4.44 -9.53 -7.01
N ILE A 67 -3.72 -8.56 -7.56
CA ILE A 67 -4.04 -7.97 -8.87
C ILE A 67 -3.93 -9.01 -9.99
N PHE A 68 -2.87 -9.82 -9.99
CA PHE A 68 -2.65 -10.82 -11.04
C PHE A 68 -3.61 -12.01 -10.95
N ASP A 69 -4.25 -12.25 -9.81
CA ASP A 69 -5.36 -13.20 -9.71
C ASP A 69 -6.64 -12.64 -10.35
N LEU A 70 -6.82 -11.31 -10.35
CA LEU A 70 -7.97 -10.63 -10.95
C LEU A 70 -7.84 -10.40 -12.46
N GLY A 71 -6.62 -10.39 -13.00
CA GLY A 71 -6.40 -10.24 -14.44
C GLY A 71 -4.97 -9.85 -14.83
N ARG A 72 -4.80 -9.18 -15.97
CA ARG A 72 -3.51 -8.86 -16.60
C ARG A 72 -3.44 -7.37 -16.91
N PRO A 73 -3.02 -6.52 -15.94
CA PRO A 73 -2.83 -5.10 -16.20
C PRO A 73 -1.72 -4.87 -17.23
N LYS A 74 -1.84 -3.79 -18.01
CA LYS A 74 -0.81 -3.36 -18.96
C LYS A 74 0.43 -2.84 -18.24
N ARG A 75 0.22 -2.18 -17.09
CA ARG A 75 1.28 -1.62 -16.26
C ARG A 75 0.79 -1.50 -14.84
N VAL A 76 1.69 -1.72 -13.88
CA VAL A 76 1.46 -1.39 -12.47
C VAL A 76 2.54 -0.43 -12.02
N ARG A 77 2.13 0.67 -11.40
CA ARG A 77 3.02 1.63 -10.70
C ARG A 77 2.66 1.63 -9.22
N LEU A 78 3.58 2.13 -8.40
CA LEU A 78 3.43 2.29 -6.97
C LEU A 78 3.59 3.75 -6.60
N CYS A 79 2.62 4.25 -5.83
CA CYS A 79 2.60 5.55 -5.20
C CYS A 79 2.57 5.35 -3.68
N VAL A 80 3.49 5.95 -2.95
CA VAL A 80 3.49 5.91 -1.49
C VAL A 80 3.66 7.28 -0.88
N LEU A 81 3.05 7.49 0.29
CA LEU A 81 3.22 8.75 1.02
C LEU A 81 4.64 8.84 1.59
N ILE A 82 5.09 7.80 2.30
CA ILE A 82 6.43 7.72 2.88
C ILE A 82 7.17 6.50 2.34
N ASP A 83 8.44 6.68 2.00
CA ASP A 83 9.38 5.59 1.79
C ASP A 83 10.42 5.62 2.90
N ARG A 84 10.45 4.55 3.70
CA ARG A 84 11.34 4.44 4.86
C ARG A 84 12.59 3.58 4.65
N GLY A 85 12.86 3.16 3.41
CA GLY A 85 13.99 2.30 3.07
C GLY A 85 13.80 0.83 3.50
N HIS A 86 14.92 0.14 3.80
CA HIS A 86 14.96 -1.23 4.33
C HIS A 86 14.29 -2.29 3.44
N ARG A 87 14.52 -2.21 2.13
CA ARG A 87 13.96 -3.16 1.16
C ARG A 87 14.47 -4.58 1.43
N GLU A 88 13.54 -5.53 1.49
CA GLU A 88 13.83 -6.96 1.43
C GLU A 88 13.42 -7.56 0.07
N MET A 89 12.70 -6.78 -0.74
CA MET A 89 12.20 -7.14 -2.06
C MET A 89 12.67 -6.09 -3.07
N PRO A 90 12.91 -6.44 -4.35
CA PRO A 90 13.30 -5.50 -5.40
C PRO A 90 12.09 -4.67 -5.87
N ILE A 91 11.50 -3.90 -4.96
CA ILE A 91 10.29 -3.10 -5.17
C ILE A 91 10.63 -1.64 -4.85
N GLU A 92 10.35 -0.76 -5.81
CA GLU A 92 10.50 0.68 -5.65
C GLU A 92 9.23 1.41 -6.08
N ALA A 93 8.95 2.52 -5.41
CA ALA A 93 7.86 3.41 -5.78
C ALA A 93 8.28 4.35 -6.91
N GLN A 94 7.40 4.55 -7.90
CA GLN A 94 7.60 5.58 -8.92
C GLN A 94 7.20 6.97 -8.40
N TYR A 95 6.30 7.01 -7.41
CA TYR A 95 5.86 8.24 -6.78
C TYR A 95 6.01 8.10 -5.26
N THR A 96 6.75 9.01 -4.67
CA THR A 96 7.02 9.02 -3.23
C THR A 96 6.78 10.43 -2.72
N GLY A 97 5.93 10.58 -1.70
CA GLY A 97 5.71 11.86 -1.04
C GLY A 97 6.99 12.34 -0.34
N ARG A 98 7.55 11.52 0.54
CA ARG A 98 8.84 11.79 1.20
C ARG A 98 9.64 10.52 1.47
N GLN A 99 10.94 10.59 1.21
CA GLN A 99 11.90 9.59 1.68
C GLN A 99 12.42 9.97 3.07
N VAL A 100 12.40 9.01 3.99
CA VAL A 100 12.85 9.18 5.38
C VAL A 100 13.75 8.00 5.72
N GLN A 101 15.04 8.24 5.96
CA GLN A 101 15.92 7.19 6.47
C GLN A 101 15.56 6.91 7.92
N THR A 102 15.29 5.64 8.25
CA THR A 102 14.98 5.21 9.61
C THR A 102 15.98 4.15 10.08
N SER A 103 16.07 3.89 11.37
CA SER A 103 16.65 2.66 11.91
C SER A 103 15.66 1.49 11.86
N ASP A 104 16.12 0.30 12.24
CA ASP A 104 15.27 -0.90 12.38
C ASP A 104 14.34 -0.82 13.61
N THR A 105 14.70 0.01 14.59
CA THR A 105 13.90 0.24 15.81
C THR A 105 12.89 1.35 15.65
N GLU A 106 13.03 2.21 14.65
CA GLU A 106 12.09 3.29 14.38
C GLU A 106 10.86 2.78 13.63
N ILE A 107 9.75 3.49 13.74
CA ILE A 107 8.47 3.23 13.07
C ILE A 107 7.93 4.55 12.53
N ILE A 108 7.40 4.51 11.31
CA ILE A 108 6.60 5.58 10.75
C ILE A 108 5.12 5.29 11.04
N GLU A 109 4.46 6.16 11.78
CA GLU A 109 2.99 6.15 11.88
C GLU A 109 2.42 7.24 10.97
N VAL A 110 1.56 6.84 10.04
CA VAL A 110 0.76 7.76 9.22
C VAL A 110 -0.62 7.86 9.85
N ARG A 111 -1.07 9.09 10.13
CA ARG A 111 -2.41 9.39 10.63
C ARG A 111 -3.18 10.17 9.58
N LEU A 112 -4.33 9.62 9.19
CA LEU A 112 -5.21 10.20 8.18
C LEU A 112 -6.50 10.70 8.83
N ARG A 113 -6.96 11.88 8.42
CA ARG A 113 -8.10 12.56 9.05
C ARG A 113 -9.36 11.70 9.07
N GLU A 114 -9.59 10.95 7.99
CA GLU A 114 -10.76 10.10 7.76
C GLU A 114 -10.81 8.89 8.70
N ILE A 115 -9.65 8.45 9.21
CA ILE A 115 -9.51 7.25 10.05
C ILE A 115 -9.22 7.65 11.51
N ASP A 116 -8.27 8.56 11.71
CA ASP A 116 -7.69 8.88 13.03
C ASP A 116 -8.19 10.21 13.62
N LYS A 117 -8.97 11.00 12.87
CA LYS A 117 -9.41 12.36 13.23
C LYS A 117 -8.26 13.36 13.44
N GLU A 118 -7.07 13.01 12.95
CA GLU A 118 -5.85 13.82 12.97
C GLU A 118 -5.09 13.58 11.67
N GLU A 119 -4.27 14.54 11.22
CA GLU A 119 -3.53 14.45 9.96
C GLU A 119 -2.06 14.78 10.18
N ARG A 120 -1.23 13.74 10.30
CA ARG A 120 0.23 13.88 10.50
C ARG A 120 0.97 12.59 10.21
N VAL A 121 2.27 12.73 9.96
CA VAL A 121 3.22 11.60 9.93
C VAL A 121 4.19 11.77 11.11
N VAL A 122 4.36 10.73 11.91
CA VAL A 122 5.29 10.73 13.05
C VAL A 122 6.31 9.60 12.94
N LEU A 123 7.54 9.90 13.36
CA LEU A 123 8.60 8.93 13.57
C LEU A 123 8.64 8.62 15.06
N VAL A 124 8.52 7.34 15.42
CA VAL A 124 8.51 6.88 16.81
C VAL A 124 9.47 5.71 16.99
N ASP A 125 10.02 5.54 18.18
CA ASP A 125 10.77 4.33 18.53
C ASP A 125 9.81 3.20 18.89
N ARG A 126 10.14 1.99 18.43
CA ARG A 126 9.47 0.76 18.83
C ARG A 126 9.78 0.50 20.30
N VAL A 127 8.79 0.76 21.16
CA VAL A 127 8.87 0.39 22.57
C VAL A 127 8.89 -1.13 22.64
N GLU A 128 9.94 -1.71 23.24
CA GLU A 128 10.04 -3.13 23.56
C GLU A 128 8.96 -3.59 24.55
#